data_AF-A0A072NZD4-F1
#
_entry.id   AF-A0A072NZD4-F1
#
_cell.length_a   1.000
_cell.length_b   1.000
_cell.length_c   1.000
_cell.angle_alpha   90.00
_cell.angle_beta   90.00
_cell.angle_gamma   90.00
#
_symmetry.space_group_name_H-M   'P 1'
#
loop_
_entity.id
_entity.type
_entity.pdbx_description
1 polymer ?
#
loop_
_entity_poly.entity_id
_entity_poly.type
_entity_poly.pdbx_seq_one_letter_code
_entity_poly.pdbx_strand_id
1 'polypeptide(L)'
;MADVIGEVTFSQRFGLMEIGEEIESLKIIKRAARSWGWVGQIPWVYRIHEILSRIVGNQLALNARSGYIRDFTMQQAQSRLARGSDHRDMLSKLMETSAKKPSEVDHTIVISMAASNVFAGSDTTAIALRSIFYHLLKNPRCMQRLLKEIDDVAGTVDVTRPVTFDQANSMPYLQAVMNEALRVHPVVGQSLPRVVPEGGLQVESHWLPKGVKPGRALLRHIADCGRRSSVLAHTSLVAQRIYTGKMLAYFALRDG
;
A
#
# COMPACT_ATOMS: atom_id res chain seq x y z
N MET A 1 1.85 -1.18 10.40
CA MET A 1 1.47 -1.73 9.08
C MET A 1 2.66 -2.21 8.27
N ALA A 2 3.80 -1.52 8.29
CA ALA A 2 5.02 -2.02 7.65
C ALA A 2 5.43 -3.43 8.15
N ASP A 3 5.23 -3.77 9.42
CA ASP A 3 5.46 -5.14 9.92
C ASP A 3 4.61 -6.22 9.24
N VAL A 4 3.36 -5.89 8.90
CA VAL A 4 2.44 -6.82 8.21
C VAL A 4 2.91 -7.04 6.78
N ILE A 5 3.33 -5.97 6.12
CA ILE A 5 3.88 -6.05 4.78
C ILE A 5 5.21 -6.81 4.78
N GLY A 6 6.04 -6.63 5.82
CA GLY A 6 7.23 -7.46 6.04
C GLY A 6 6.87 -8.95 6.15
N GLU A 7 5.88 -9.28 6.98
CA GLU A 7 5.40 -10.65 7.15
C GLU A 7 4.91 -11.27 5.83
N VAL A 8 4.08 -10.55 5.08
CA VAL A 8 3.52 -11.04 3.80
C VAL A 8 4.58 -11.13 2.70
N THR A 9 5.58 -10.24 2.71
CA THR A 9 6.61 -10.16 1.66
C THR A 9 7.78 -11.09 1.92
N PHE A 10 8.25 -11.18 3.17
CA PHE A 10 9.49 -11.82 3.58
C PHE A 10 9.30 -12.83 4.73
N SER A 11 8.07 -13.21 5.08
CA SER A 11 7.79 -14.09 6.24
C SER A 11 8.50 -13.63 7.52
N GLN A 12 8.56 -12.32 7.74
CA GLN A 12 9.14 -11.70 8.93
C GLN A 12 8.66 -10.26 9.12
N ARG A 13 8.22 -9.96 10.33
CA ARG A 13 7.97 -8.59 10.80
C ARG A 13 9.26 -7.78 10.88
N PHE A 14 9.18 -6.48 10.59
CA PHE A 14 10.31 -5.56 10.74
C PHE A 14 10.58 -5.17 12.21
N GLY A 15 9.68 -5.52 13.14
CA GLY A 15 9.82 -5.25 14.57
C GLY A 15 9.45 -3.83 14.99
N LEU A 16 8.79 -3.06 14.11
CA LEU A 16 8.54 -1.63 14.35
C LEU A 16 7.54 -1.39 15.47
N MET A 17 6.57 -2.29 15.63
CA MET A 17 5.61 -2.25 16.73
C MET A 17 6.24 -2.54 18.09
N GLU A 18 7.32 -3.34 18.14
CA GLU A 18 7.99 -3.74 19.39
C GLU A 18 9.00 -2.69 19.84
N ILE A 19 9.76 -2.14 18.88
CA ILE A 19 10.75 -1.09 19.12
C ILE A 19 10.04 0.23 19.48
N GLY A 20 8.83 0.46 18.97
CA GLY A 20 8.09 1.72 19.15
C GLY A 20 8.69 2.90 18.36
N GLU A 21 9.79 2.67 17.63
CA GLU A 21 10.45 3.66 16.79
C GLU A 21 10.44 3.26 15.32
N GLU A 22 10.42 4.27 14.46
CA GLU A 22 10.55 4.07 13.03
C GLU A 22 12.02 3.90 12.63
N ILE A 23 12.35 2.80 11.93
CA ILE A 23 13.69 2.57 11.38
C ILE A 23 14.08 3.67 10.39
N GLU A 24 15.37 4.00 10.36
CA GLU A 24 15.90 5.10 9.53
C GLU A 24 15.55 4.94 8.05
N SER A 25 15.58 3.72 7.52
CA SER A 25 15.19 3.42 6.15
C SER A 25 13.76 3.87 5.84
N LEU A 26 12.80 3.65 6.74
CA LEU A 26 11.41 4.09 6.54
C LEU A 26 11.25 5.61 6.67
N LYS A 27 12.00 6.26 7.56
CA LYS A 27 12.03 7.73 7.68
C LYS A 27 12.51 8.38 6.37
N ILE A 28 13.56 7.83 5.77
CA ILE A 28 14.12 8.30 4.49
C ILE A 28 13.09 8.11 3.37
N ILE A 29 12.41 6.95 3.34
CA ILE A 29 11.35 6.64 2.37
C ILE A 29 10.23 7.66 2.42
N LYS A 30 9.73 7.99 3.62
CA LYS A 30 8.67 9.00 3.79
C LYS A 30 9.13 10.40 3.42
N ARG A 31 10.40 10.76 3.67
CA ARG A 31 10.99 12.02 3.20
C ARG A 31 11.04 12.07 1.67
N ALA A 32 11.44 10.98 1.01
CA ALA A 32 11.45 10.87 -0.45
C ALA A 32 10.03 10.93 -1.04
N ALA A 33 9.03 10.28 -0.42
CA ALA A 33 7.64 10.35 -0.85
C ALA A 33 7.07 11.78 -0.76
N ARG A 34 7.41 12.52 0.30
CA ARG A 34 7.03 13.95 0.42
C ARG A 34 7.68 14.80 -0.68
N SER A 35 8.92 14.50 -1.06
CA SER A 35 9.60 15.24 -2.12
C SER A 35 8.97 15.01 -3.50
N TRP A 36 8.41 13.83 -3.77
CA TRP A 36 7.68 13.56 -5.01
C TRP A 36 6.52 14.52 -5.28
N GLY A 37 5.80 14.94 -4.24
CA GLY A 37 4.61 15.76 -4.38
C GLY A 37 4.86 17.08 -5.12
N TRP A 38 5.99 17.75 -4.85
CA TRP A 38 6.33 19.03 -5.48
C TRP A 38 7.29 18.88 -6.65
N VAL A 39 8.19 17.88 -6.64
CA VAL A 39 9.17 17.70 -7.72
C VAL A 39 8.51 17.31 -9.03
N GLY A 40 7.46 16.48 -8.97
CA GLY A 40 6.70 16.11 -10.16
C GLY A 40 6.00 17.30 -10.83
N GLN A 41 5.76 18.39 -10.08
CA GLN A 41 5.13 19.61 -10.60
C GLN A 41 6.16 20.59 -11.19
N ILE A 42 7.44 20.46 -10.83
CA ILE A 42 8.48 21.41 -11.22
C ILE A 42 9.71 20.68 -11.82
N PRO A 43 9.62 20.17 -13.07
CA PRO A 43 10.66 19.35 -13.67
C PRO A 43 12.03 20.04 -13.79
N TRP A 44 12.06 21.37 -13.87
CA TRP A 44 13.32 22.12 -13.95
C TRP A 44 14.09 22.12 -12.61
N VAL A 45 13.38 22.12 -11.47
CA VAL A 45 14.03 22.02 -10.14
C VAL A 45 14.70 20.66 -9.97
N TYR A 46 14.11 19.59 -10.51
CA TYR A 46 14.74 18.27 -10.53
C TYR A 46 16.09 18.29 -11.27
N ARG A 47 16.12 18.88 -12.47
CA ARG A 47 17.35 18.98 -13.28
C ARG A 47 18.44 19.78 -12.58
N ILE A 48 18.08 20.92 -11.98
CA ILE A 48 19.01 21.74 -11.20
C ILE A 48 19.52 20.97 -9.97
N HIS A 49 18.64 20.27 -9.26
CA HIS A 49 19.06 19.45 -8.13
C HIS A 49 20.00 18.32 -8.56
N GLU A 50 19.75 17.61 -9.66
CA GLU A 50 20.68 16.56 -10.12
C GLU A 50 22.09 17.11 -10.33
N ILE A 51 22.21 18.28 -10.96
CA ILE A 51 23.49 18.96 -11.20
C ILE A 51 24.16 19.34 -9.86
N LEU A 52 23.39 19.95 -8.94
CA LEU A 52 23.90 20.46 -7.66
C LEU A 52 24.07 19.38 -6.58
N SER A 53 23.44 18.22 -6.72
CA SER A 53 23.46 17.14 -5.73
C SER A 53 24.86 16.57 -5.48
N ARG A 54 25.76 16.70 -6.47
CA ARG A 54 27.18 16.33 -6.35
C ARG A 54 27.94 17.25 -5.39
N ILE A 55 27.44 18.46 -5.15
CA ILE A 55 28.09 19.52 -4.35
C ILE A 55 27.37 19.71 -3.01
N VAL A 56 26.03 19.78 -3.02
CA VAL A 56 25.20 20.12 -1.84
C VAL A 56 24.71 18.86 -1.10
N GLY A 57 24.99 17.67 -1.65
CA GLY A 57 24.44 16.41 -1.16
C GLY A 57 22.95 16.28 -1.42
N ASN A 58 22.35 15.22 -0.88
CA ASN A 58 20.96 14.84 -1.16
C ASN A 58 20.00 15.26 -0.04
N GLN A 59 20.12 16.50 0.43
CA GLN A 59 19.36 17.04 1.58
C GLN A 59 17.84 17.08 1.31
N LEU A 60 17.43 17.16 0.04
CA LEU A 60 16.03 17.17 -0.37
C LEU A 60 15.46 15.75 -0.62
N ALA A 61 16.25 14.69 -0.35
CA ALA A 61 15.91 13.29 -0.60
C ALA A 61 15.43 13.01 -2.04
N LEU A 62 15.85 13.83 -3.00
CA LEU A 62 15.44 13.74 -4.41
C LEU A 62 16.13 12.59 -5.15
N ASN A 63 17.34 12.24 -4.71
CA ASN A 63 18.11 11.11 -5.23
C ASN A 63 18.06 9.89 -4.30
N ALA A 64 17.40 10.00 -3.13
CA ALA A 64 17.27 8.90 -2.15
C ALA A 64 16.25 7.83 -2.60
N ARG A 65 15.74 7.98 -3.82
CA ARG A 65 14.53 7.31 -4.35
C ARG A 65 14.73 5.83 -4.64
N SER A 66 15.96 5.38 -4.87
CA SER A 66 16.19 4.03 -5.40
C SER A 66 17.18 3.20 -4.60
N GLY A 67 18.21 3.81 -3.99
CA GLY A 67 19.21 3.08 -3.20
C GLY A 67 18.62 2.50 -1.92
N TYR A 68 18.22 3.33 -0.98
CA TYR A 68 17.82 2.88 0.37
C TYR A 68 16.67 1.87 0.41
N ILE A 69 15.61 2.05 -0.39
CA ILE A 69 14.51 1.06 -0.47
C ILE A 69 15.05 -0.26 -1.02
N ARG A 70 15.84 -0.20 -2.10
CA ARG A 70 16.39 -1.39 -2.74
C ARG A 70 17.38 -2.09 -1.82
N ASP A 71 18.25 -1.36 -1.15
CA ASP A 71 19.27 -1.91 -0.25
C ASP A 71 18.63 -2.55 0.98
N PHE A 72 17.65 -1.87 1.59
CA PHE A 72 16.83 -2.44 2.65
C PHE A 72 16.10 -3.70 2.19
N THR A 73 15.41 -3.64 1.04
CA THR A 73 14.66 -4.79 0.48
C THR A 73 15.60 -5.93 0.12
N MET A 74 16.78 -5.63 -0.43
CA MET A 74 17.79 -6.62 -0.77
C MET A 74 18.33 -7.30 0.49
N GLN A 75 18.60 -6.54 1.55
CA GLN A 75 19.00 -7.09 2.84
C GLN A 75 17.92 -8.01 3.43
N GLN A 76 16.65 -7.60 3.39
CA GLN A 76 15.52 -8.41 3.85
C GLN A 76 15.36 -9.69 3.00
N ALA A 77 15.48 -9.57 1.68
CA ALA A 77 15.41 -10.71 0.77
C ALA A 77 16.57 -11.70 1.00
N GLN A 78 17.80 -11.21 1.15
CA GLN A 78 18.97 -12.04 1.45
C GLN A 78 18.83 -12.73 2.82
N SER A 79 18.40 -11.99 3.85
CA SER A 79 18.15 -12.57 5.17
C SER A 79 17.09 -13.68 5.10
N ARG A 80 16.01 -13.45 4.36
CA ARG A 80 14.97 -14.44 4.12
C ARG A 80 15.44 -15.66 3.33
N LEU A 81 16.35 -15.49 2.37
CA LEU A 81 16.96 -16.60 1.63
C LEU A 81 17.86 -17.44 2.54
N ALA A 82 18.70 -16.78 3.35
CA ALA A 82 19.61 -17.44 4.28
C ALA A 82 18.86 -18.20 5.39
N ARG A 83 17.78 -17.61 5.91
CA ARG A 83 16.94 -18.21 6.96
C ARG A 83 16.05 -19.35 6.44
N GLY A 84 15.71 -19.34 5.16
CA GLY A 84 14.60 -20.16 4.64
C GLY A 84 13.25 -19.73 5.22
N SER A 85 12.18 -20.41 4.82
CA SER A 85 10.87 -20.32 5.47
C SER A 85 9.97 -21.46 5.01
N ASP A 86 9.15 -21.94 5.93
CA ASP A 86 8.10 -22.91 5.67
C ASP A 86 6.81 -22.24 5.16
N HIS A 87 6.77 -20.91 5.08
CA HIS A 87 5.63 -20.13 4.62
C HIS A 87 5.80 -19.61 3.20
N ARG A 88 4.72 -19.70 2.43
CA ARG A 88 4.69 -19.26 1.03
C ARG A 88 4.39 -17.76 0.93
N ASP A 89 5.42 -16.96 1.14
CA ASP A 89 5.39 -15.50 1.00
C ASP A 89 5.42 -15.00 -0.46
N MET A 90 5.27 -13.69 -0.61
CA MET A 90 5.33 -13.03 -1.92
C MET A 90 6.70 -13.21 -2.58
N LEU A 91 7.81 -13.12 -1.83
CA LEU A 91 9.15 -13.31 -2.38
C LEU A 91 9.29 -14.70 -3.01
N SER A 92 8.82 -15.75 -2.33
CA SER A 92 8.82 -17.13 -2.85
C SER A 92 8.08 -17.22 -4.19
N LYS A 93 6.90 -16.59 -4.30
CA LYS A 93 6.13 -16.55 -5.56
C LYS A 93 6.86 -15.79 -6.68
N LEU A 94 7.52 -14.69 -6.35
CA LEU A 94 8.30 -13.92 -7.32
C LEU A 94 9.51 -14.71 -7.82
N MET A 95 10.19 -15.45 -6.94
CA MET A 95 11.30 -16.33 -7.33
C MET A 95 10.84 -17.51 -8.18
N GLU A 96 9.72 -18.16 -7.83
CA GLU A 96 9.11 -19.20 -8.69
C GLU A 96 8.78 -18.65 -10.09
N THR A 97 8.33 -17.41 -10.17
CA THR A 97 8.04 -16.74 -11.45
C THR A 97 9.32 -16.45 -12.23
N SER A 98 10.37 -15.99 -11.55
CA SER A 98 11.70 -15.78 -12.13
C SER A 98 12.28 -17.08 -12.69
N ALA A 99 12.14 -18.19 -11.95
CA ALA A 99 12.58 -19.50 -12.42
C ALA A 99 11.83 -19.99 -13.66
N LYS A 100 10.53 -19.69 -13.77
CA LYS A 100 9.71 -20.04 -14.94
C LYS A 100 9.95 -19.13 -16.15
N LYS A 101 10.34 -17.87 -15.92
CA LYS A 101 10.48 -16.83 -16.96
C LYS A 101 11.71 -15.95 -16.73
N PRO A 102 12.92 -16.50 -16.82
CA PRO A 102 14.14 -15.78 -16.45
C PRO A 102 14.45 -14.59 -17.37
N SER A 103 13.96 -14.60 -18.61
CA SER A 103 14.11 -13.49 -19.56
C SER A 103 13.18 -12.31 -19.29
N GLU A 104 12.06 -12.51 -18.59
CA GLU A 104 11.08 -11.48 -18.25
C GLU A 104 11.24 -10.97 -16.81
N VAL A 105 11.63 -11.86 -15.89
CA VAL A 105 11.72 -11.59 -14.45
C VAL A 105 13.06 -12.10 -13.95
N ASP A 106 14.07 -11.23 -14.00
CA ASP A 106 15.38 -11.52 -13.42
C ASP A 106 15.40 -11.23 -11.90
N HIS A 107 16.52 -11.53 -11.25
CA HIS A 107 16.68 -11.26 -9.81
C HIS A 107 16.53 -9.76 -9.46
N THR A 108 16.96 -8.86 -10.35
CA THR A 108 16.83 -7.42 -10.15
C THR A 108 15.36 -7.00 -10.11
N ILE A 109 14.55 -7.55 -11.02
CA ILE A 109 13.11 -7.33 -11.11
C ILE A 109 12.42 -7.92 -9.88
N VAL A 110 12.81 -9.11 -9.41
CA VAL A 110 12.27 -9.70 -8.17
C VAL A 110 12.45 -8.75 -6.98
N ILE A 111 13.67 -8.25 -6.76
CA ILE A 111 13.95 -7.29 -5.68
C ILE A 111 13.18 -5.99 -5.89
N SER A 112 13.09 -5.49 -7.13
CA SER A 112 12.33 -4.27 -7.44
C SER A 112 10.84 -4.43 -7.15
N MET A 113 10.25 -5.59 -7.47
CA MET A 113 8.84 -5.90 -7.20
C MET A 113 8.57 -6.03 -5.69
N ALA A 114 9.47 -6.68 -4.95
CA ALA A 114 9.38 -6.77 -3.48
C ALA A 114 9.49 -5.38 -2.84
N ALA A 115 10.44 -4.55 -3.29
CA ALA A 115 10.63 -3.17 -2.85
C ALA A 115 9.38 -2.32 -3.11
N SER A 116 8.80 -2.46 -4.30
CA SER A 116 7.55 -1.79 -4.68
C SER A 116 6.39 -2.20 -3.77
N ASN A 117 6.29 -3.48 -3.40
CA ASN A 117 5.26 -3.93 -2.46
C ASN A 117 5.43 -3.33 -1.06
N VAL A 118 6.66 -3.30 -0.54
CA VAL A 118 6.97 -2.68 0.77
C VAL A 118 6.59 -1.21 0.77
N PHE A 119 7.00 -0.48 -0.27
CA PHE A 119 6.72 0.94 -0.42
C PHE A 119 5.23 1.23 -0.57
N ALA A 120 4.57 0.59 -1.55
CA ALA A 120 3.18 0.87 -1.88
C ALA A 120 2.21 0.36 -0.81
N GLY A 121 2.47 -0.81 -0.21
CA GLY A 121 1.55 -1.45 0.73
C GLY A 121 1.57 -0.87 2.13
N SER A 122 2.71 -0.36 2.60
CA SER A 122 2.88 0.04 4.01
C SER A 122 2.10 1.31 4.36
N ASP A 123 2.34 2.40 3.63
CA ASP A 123 1.73 3.70 3.92
C ASP A 123 0.24 3.72 3.54
N THR A 124 -0.12 3.09 2.42
CA THR A 124 -1.51 3.09 1.95
C THR A 124 -2.46 2.36 2.92
N THR A 125 -2.04 1.19 3.40
CA THR A 125 -2.79 0.40 4.38
C THR A 125 -2.90 1.14 5.72
N ALA A 126 -1.83 1.84 6.15
CA ALA A 126 -1.86 2.64 7.37
C ALA A 126 -2.86 3.80 7.28
N ILE A 127 -2.90 4.52 6.16
CA ILE A 127 -3.84 5.62 5.91
C ILE A 127 -5.28 5.09 5.86
N ALA A 128 -5.53 3.96 5.19
CA ALA A 128 -6.84 3.34 5.12
C ALA A 128 -7.38 2.99 6.51
N LEU A 129 -6.57 2.31 7.32
CA LEU A 129 -6.96 1.94 8.69
C LEU A 129 -7.19 3.17 9.55
N ARG A 130 -6.33 4.18 9.46
CA ARG A 130 -6.52 5.46 10.16
C ARG A 130 -7.86 6.10 9.78
N SER A 131 -8.22 6.10 8.50
CA SER A 131 -9.52 6.60 8.03
C SER A 131 -10.69 5.81 8.64
N ILE A 132 -10.63 4.48 8.55
CA ILE A 132 -11.66 3.59 9.10
C ILE A 132 -11.89 3.88 10.59
N PHE A 133 -10.83 3.86 11.41
CA PHE A 133 -10.96 4.11 12.84
C PHE A 133 -11.44 5.54 13.14
N TYR A 134 -10.91 6.54 12.44
CA TYR A 134 -11.34 7.93 12.62
C TYR A 134 -12.85 8.09 12.40
N HIS A 135 -13.39 7.52 11.31
CA HIS A 135 -14.81 7.60 11.00
C HIS A 135 -15.68 6.76 11.92
N LEU A 136 -15.22 5.57 12.34
CA LEU A 136 -15.95 4.74 13.31
C LEU A 136 -16.05 5.43 14.68
N LEU A 137 -14.94 5.96 15.20
CA LEU A 137 -14.90 6.65 16.49
C LEU A 137 -15.77 7.92 16.50
N LYS A 138 -15.89 8.62 15.37
CA LYS A 138 -16.80 9.76 15.22
C LYS A 138 -18.26 9.38 15.05
N ASN A 139 -18.57 8.13 14.74
CA ASN A 139 -19.93 7.66 14.49
C ASN A 139 -20.23 6.42 15.36
N PRO A 140 -20.50 6.59 16.66
CA PRO A 140 -20.69 5.47 17.59
C PRO A 140 -21.75 4.46 17.14
N ARG A 141 -22.84 4.93 16.52
CA ARG A 141 -23.88 4.05 15.92
C ARG A 141 -23.32 3.11 14.85
N CYS A 142 -22.41 3.61 14.01
CA CYS A 142 -21.78 2.80 12.98
C CYS A 142 -20.80 1.80 13.60
N MET A 143 -20.07 2.22 14.63
CA MET A 143 -19.16 1.35 15.38
C MET A 143 -19.89 0.22 16.09
N GLN A 144 -20.97 0.50 16.82
CA GLN A 144 -21.80 -0.51 17.49
C GLN A 144 -22.38 -1.54 16.51
N ARG A 145 -22.84 -1.09 15.34
CA ARG A 145 -23.32 -2.00 14.30
C ARG A 145 -22.22 -2.91 13.76
N LEU A 146 -20.99 -2.40 13.64
CA LEU A 146 -19.84 -3.21 13.20
C LEU A 146 -19.43 -4.22 14.27
N LEU A 147 -19.36 -3.79 15.54
CA LEU A 147 -19.08 -4.69 16.66
C LEU A 147 -20.09 -5.83 16.72
N LYS A 148 -21.38 -5.53 16.58
CA LYS A 148 -22.44 -6.55 16.51
C LYS A 148 -22.21 -7.55 15.37
N GLU A 149 -21.87 -7.08 14.17
CA GLU A 149 -21.58 -8.00 13.05
C GLU A 149 -20.35 -8.88 13.34
N ILE A 150 -19.33 -8.34 14.04
CA ILE A 150 -18.17 -9.14 14.45
C ILE A 150 -18.59 -10.21 15.46
N ASP A 151 -19.39 -9.84 16.47
CA ASP A 151 -19.89 -10.78 17.49
C ASP A 151 -20.74 -11.90 16.85
N ASP A 152 -21.58 -11.55 15.87
CA ASP A 152 -22.44 -12.50 15.15
C ASP A 152 -21.61 -13.53 14.33
N VAL A 153 -20.44 -13.14 13.81
CA VAL A 153 -19.60 -14.00 12.93
C VAL A 153 -18.50 -14.74 13.68
N ALA A 154 -17.88 -14.09 14.68
CA ALA A 154 -16.71 -14.60 15.38
C ALA A 154 -17.01 -15.06 16.81
N GLY A 155 -18.22 -14.82 17.32
CA GLY A 155 -18.52 -14.89 18.75
C GLY A 155 -17.93 -13.69 19.49
N THR A 156 -18.02 -13.68 20.83
CA THR A 156 -17.43 -12.63 21.66
C THR A 156 -15.95 -12.46 21.32
N VAL A 157 -15.61 -11.29 20.80
CA VAL A 157 -14.27 -11.05 20.27
C VAL A 157 -13.27 -11.00 21.42
N ASP A 158 -12.32 -11.93 21.41
CA ASP A 158 -11.16 -11.92 22.29
C ASP A 158 -9.92 -11.56 21.45
N VAL A 159 -9.01 -10.78 22.03
CA VAL A 159 -7.69 -10.48 21.47
C VAL A 159 -6.92 -11.78 21.13
N THR A 160 -7.19 -12.86 21.86
CA THR A 160 -6.60 -14.19 21.61
C THR A 160 -7.22 -14.93 20.41
N ARG A 161 -8.44 -14.58 20.00
CA ARG A 161 -9.19 -15.22 18.90
C ARG A 161 -9.64 -14.19 17.86
N PRO A 162 -8.71 -13.69 17.04
CA PRO A 162 -9.04 -12.72 16.02
C PRO A 162 -9.90 -13.32 14.91
N VAL A 163 -10.68 -12.46 14.25
CA VAL A 163 -11.44 -12.79 13.05
C VAL A 163 -10.51 -13.38 11.98
N THR A 164 -10.88 -14.54 11.42
CA THR A 164 -10.12 -15.15 10.33
C THR A 164 -10.30 -14.36 9.03
N PHE A 165 -9.43 -14.60 8.04
CA PHE A 165 -9.54 -13.94 6.74
C PHE A 165 -10.89 -14.22 6.06
N ASP A 166 -11.35 -15.47 6.08
CA ASP A 166 -12.59 -15.87 5.42
C ASP A 166 -13.82 -15.27 6.13
N GLN A 167 -13.82 -15.23 7.46
CA GLN A 167 -14.84 -14.53 8.24
C GLN A 167 -14.87 -13.03 7.92
N ALA A 168 -13.71 -12.35 7.93
CA ALA A 168 -13.67 -10.92 7.61
C ALA A 168 -14.12 -10.63 6.17
N ASN A 169 -13.90 -11.56 5.24
CA ASN A 169 -14.34 -11.43 3.86
C ASN A 169 -15.85 -11.65 3.69
N SER A 170 -16.49 -12.44 4.55
CA SER A 170 -17.93 -12.70 4.49
C SER A 170 -18.79 -11.63 5.20
N MET A 171 -18.17 -10.72 5.96
CA MET A 171 -18.85 -9.66 6.71
C MET A 171 -19.27 -8.46 5.82
N PRO A 172 -20.54 -8.32 5.41
CA PRO A 172 -20.96 -7.29 4.47
C PRO A 172 -20.84 -5.86 5.02
N TYR A 173 -21.10 -5.63 6.31
CA TYR A 173 -21.04 -4.31 6.90
C TYR A 173 -19.60 -3.86 7.12
N LEU A 174 -18.67 -4.76 7.47
CA LEU A 174 -17.23 -4.48 7.42
C LEU A 174 -16.79 -4.04 6.01
N GLN A 175 -17.25 -4.71 4.95
CA GLN A 175 -16.96 -4.28 3.57
C GLN A 175 -17.53 -2.88 3.30
N ALA A 176 -18.75 -2.60 3.73
CA ALA A 176 -19.38 -1.29 3.56
C ALA A 176 -18.61 -0.18 4.31
N VAL A 177 -18.18 -0.43 5.54
CA VAL A 177 -17.37 0.51 6.34
C VAL A 177 -16.05 0.81 5.65
N MET A 178 -15.33 -0.21 5.17
CA MET A 178 -14.07 -0.01 4.43
C MET A 178 -14.30 0.81 3.16
N ASN A 179 -15.32 0.45 2.37
CA ASN A 179 -15.63 1.16 1.13
C ASN A 179 -16.01 2.63 1.39
N GLU A 180 -16.81 2.89 2.42
CA GLU A 180 -17.26 4.25 2.75
C GLU A 180 -16.11 5.11 3.32
N ALA A 181 -15.28 4.54 4.19
CA ALA A 181 -14.09 5.22 4.70
C ALA A 181 -13.13 5.60 3.57
N LEU A 182 -13.00 4.75 2.55
CA LEU A 182 -12.17 5.01 1.36
C LEU A 182 -12.84 5.94 0.34
N ARG A 183 -14.18 5.98 0.30
CA ARG A 183 -14.94 6.95 -0.51
C ARG A 183 -14.77 8.36 0.04
N VAL A 184 -14.87 8.53 1.37
CA VAL A 184 -14.73 9.82 2.04
C VAL A 184 -13.27 10.26 2.15
N HIS A 185 -12.36 9.34 2.47
CA HIS A 185 -10.93 9.61 2.57
C HIS A 185 -10.13 8.65 1.69
N PRO A 186 -10.00 8.95 0.38
CA PRO A 186 -9.24 8.12 -0.52
C PRO A 186 -7.75 8.14 -0.15
N VAL A 187 -7.17 6.97 0.05
CA VAL A 187 -5.75 6.79 0.42
C VAL A 187 -4.80 7.41 -0.59
N VAL A 188 -5.15 7.32 -1.87
CA VAL A 188 -4.37 7.90 -2.97
C VAL A 188 -5.19 9.03 -3.58
N GLY A 189 -4.81 10.26 -3.21
CA GLY A 189 -5.45 11.48 -3.70
C GLY A 189 -5.10 11.82 -5.15
N GLN A 190 -4.09 11.20 -5.76
CA GLN A 190 -3.68 11.48 -7.14
C GLN A 190 -4.02 10.31 -8.07
N SER A 191 -4.54 10.62 -9.26
CA SER A 191 -4.63 9.60 -10.30
C SER A 191 -3.23 9.31 -10.83
N LEU A 192 -2.91 8.03 -11.04
CA LEU A 192 -1.68 7.66 -11.72
C LEU A 192 -1.69 8.26 -13.13
N PRO A 193 -0.59 8.90 -13.58
CA PRO A 193 -0.54 9.49 -14.91
C PRO A 193 -0.80 8.41 -15.96
N ARG A 194 -1.74 8.70 -16.86
CA ARG A 194 -1.98 7.89 -18.07
C ARG A 194 -1.45 8.66 -19.27
N VAL A 195 -1.05 7.93 -20.30
CA VAL A 195 -0.64 8.51 -21.58
C VAL A 195 -1.56 7.94 -22.64
N VAL A 196 -2.11 8.80 -23.48
CA VAL A 196 -2.94 8.37 -24.61
C VAL A 196 -2.08 7.54 -25.57
N PRO A 197 -2.50 6.32 -25.93
CA PRO A 197 -1.72 5.40 -26.77
C PRO A 197 -1.56 5.93 -28.20
N GLU A 198 -0.79 5.21 -29.00
CA GLU A 198 -0.73 5.47 -30.44
C GLU A 198 -2.11 5.31 -31.07
N GLY A 199 -2.41 6.18 -32.04
CA GLY A 199 -3.74 6.24 -32.65
C GLY A 199 -4.74 7.17 -31.96
N GLY A 200 -4.42 7.74 -30.79
CA GLY A 200 -5.34 8.62 -30.06
C GLY A 200 -6.41 7.85 -29.27
N LEU A 201 -7.27 8.56 -28.55
CA LEU A 201 -8.35 7.97 -27.76
C LEU A 201 -9.61 8.84 -27.85
N GLN A 202 -10.70 8.26 -28.35
CA GLN A 202 -12.02 8.87 -28.26
C GLN A 202 -12.58 8.62 -26.85
N VAL A 203 -12.89 9.70 -26.12
CA VAL A 203 -13.59 9.65 -24.83
C VAL A 203 -14.87 10.46 -24.98
N GLU A 204 -16.01 9.76 -25.06
CA GLU A 204 -17.30 10.36 -25.39
C GLU A 204 -17.24 11.21 -26.66
N SER A 205 -17.57 12.50 -26.59
CA SER A 205 -17.51 13.45 -27.71
C SER A 205 -16.13 14.07 -27.93
N HIS A 206 -15.11 13.72 -27.14
CA HIS A 206 -13.79 14.34 -27.17
C HIS A 206 -12.73 13.40 -27.71
N TRP A 207 -12.00 13.87 -28.73
CA TRP A 207 -10.81 13.19 -29.23
C TRP A 207 -9.57 13.64 -28.46
N LEU A 208 -8.82 12.68 -27.92
CA LEU A 208 -7.54 12.91 -27.27
C LEU A 208 -6.41 12.47 -28.19
N PRO A 209 -5.48 13.36 -28.58
CA PRO A 209 -4.34 12.98 -29.40
C PRO A 209 -3.31 12.16 -28.60
N LYS A 210 -2.50 11.37 -29.31
CA LYS A 210 -1.38 10.59 -28.77
C LYS A 210 -0.51 11.45 -27.84
N GLY A 211 -0.06 10.87 -26.73
CA GLY A 211 0.91 11.50 -25.84
C GLY A 211 0.33 12.49 -24.83
N VAL A 212 -0.96 12.83 -24.94
CA VAL A 212 -1.65 13.63 -23.91
C VAL A 212 -1.72 12.85 -22.61
N LYS A 213 -1.51 13.55 -21.48
CA LYS A 213 -1.68 13.02 -20.13
C LYS A 213 -2.97 13.57 -19.54
N PRO A 214 -4.07 12.79 -19.52
CA PRO A 214 -5.35 13.27 -19.03
C PRO A 214 -5.28 13.70 -17.55
N GLY A 215 -5.96 14.79 -17.23
CA GLY A 215 -6.13 15.23 -15.85
C GLY A 215 -7.02 14.28 -15.02
N ARG A 216 -7.00 14.45 -13.70
CA ARG A 216 -7.68 13.59 -12.72
C ARG A 216 -9.18 13.41 -12.99
N ALA A 217 -9.88 14.48 -13.39
CA ALA A 217 -11.31 14.46 -13.64
C ALA A 217 -11.69 13.51 -14.79
N LEU A 218 -10.95 13.58 -15.90
CA LEU A 218 -11.16 12.72 -17.06
C LEU A 218 -10.82 11.25 -16.75
N LEU A 219 -9.81 10.98 -15.91
CA LEU A 219 -9.43 9.63 -15.51
C LEU A 219 -10.45 8.94 -14.61
N ARG A 220 -11.17 9.68 -13.75
CA ARG A 220 -12.27 9.12 -12.95
C ARG A 220 -13.43 8.69 -13.84
N HIS A 221 -13.81 9.56 -14.77
CA HIS A 221 -14.86 9.27 -15.75
C HIS A 221 -14.54 8.02 -16.60
N ILE A 222 -13.30 7.89 -17.06
CA ILE A 222 -12.85 6.71 -17.83
C ILE A 222 -12.79 5.45 -16.96
N ALA A 223 -12.42 5.56 -15.68
CA ALA A 223 -12.36 4.41 -14.76
C ALA A 223 -13.75 3.84 -14.43
N ASP A 224 -14.76 4.71 -14.32
CA ASP A 224 -16.15 4.28 -14.15
C ASP A 224 -16.68 3.55 -15.40
N CYS A 225 -16.12 3.83 -16.58
CA CYS A 225 -16.41 3.13 -17.83
C CYS A 225 -15.55 1.86 -18.09
N GLY A 226 -14.52 1.58 -17.27
CA GLY A 226 -13.48 0.58 -17.62
C GLY A 226 -13.06 -0.35 -16.48
N ARG A 227 -13.20 -1.66 -16.70
CA ARG A 227 -12.90 -2.73 -15.74
C ARG A 227 -11.40 -3.07 -15.67
N ARG A 228 -10.60 -2.32 -14.89
CA ARG A 228 -9.27 -2.79 -14.41
C ARG A 228 -8.99 -2.34 -12.97
N SER A 229 -9.18 -3.25 -12.02
CA SER A 229 -8.72 -3.11 -10.63
C SER A 229 -7.20 -3.33 -10.51
N SER A 230 -6.56 -2.60 -9.60
CA SER A 230 -5.14 -2.77 -9.27
C SER A 230 -4.91 -4.03 -8.45
N VAL A 231 -3.95 -4.88 -8.83
CA VAL A 231 -3.55 -6.07 -8.07
C VAL A 231 -3.06 -5.70 -6.65
N LEU A 232 -2.48 -4.52 -6.47
CA LEU A 232 -2.05 -3.99 -5.18
C LEU A 232 -3.22 -3.60 -4.26
N ALA A 233 -4.41 -3.39 -4.81
CA ALA A 233 -5.60 -3.15 -3.99
C ALA A 233 -5.94 -4.40 -3.15
N HIS A 234 -5.82 -5.60 -3.72
CA HIS A 234 -6.19 -6.83 -3.02
C HIS A 234 -5.31 -7.14 -1.80
N THR A 235 -3.99 -6.95 -1.87
CA THR A 235 -3.09 -7.18 -0.73
C THR A 235 -3.30 -6.15 0.39
N SER A 236 -3.53 -4.88 0.02
CA SER A 236 -3.87 -3.84 1.00
C SER A 236 -5.22 -4.09 1.69
N LEU A 237 -6.22 -4.62 0.96
CA LEU A 237 -7.54 -4.95 1.49
C LEU A 237 -7.48 -6.13 2.47
N VAL A 238 -6.63 -7.15 2.22
CA VAL A 238 -6.44 -8.29 3.14
C VAL A 238 -5.90 -7.82 4.49
N ALA A 239 -4.86 -6.97 4.47
CA ALA A 239 -4.28 -6.41 5.69
C ALA A 239 -5.27 -5.48 6.43
N GLN A 240 -6.06 -4.68 5.70
CA GLN A 240 -7.12 -3.85 6.28
C GLN A 240 -8.16 -4.71 7.02
N ARG A 241 -8.63 -5.78 6.37
CA ARG A 241 -9.68 -6.67 6.91
C ARG A 241 -9.30 -7.35 8.23
N ILE A 242 -8.10 -7.93 8.30
CA ILE A 242 -7.63 -8.67 9.49
C ILE A 242 -7.37 -7.72 10.67
N TYR A 243 -6.82 -6.52 10.41
CA TYR A 243 -6.45 -5.59 11.47
C TYR A 243 -7.60 -4.73 11.98
N THR A 244 -8.58 -4.40 11.14
CA THR A 244 -9.81 -3.73 11.60
C THR A 244 -10.53 -4.60 12.64
N GLY A 245 -10.68 -5.90 12.40
CA GLY A 245 -11.27 -6.83 13.38
C GLY A 245 -10.47 -6.92 14.68
N LYS A 246 -9.15 -7.09 14.61
CA LYS A 246 -8.27 -7.18 15.80
C LYS A 246 -8.28 -5.91 16.68
N MET A 247 -8.21 -4.74 16.08
CA MET A 247 -8.18 -3.49 16.87
C MET A 247 -9.55 -3.14 17.43
N LEU A 248 -10.66 -3.45 16.74
CA LEU A 248 -12.00 -3.23 17.28
C LEU A 248 -12.29 -4.11 18.50
N ALA A 249 -11.81 -5.36 18.50
CA ALA A 249 -11.83 -6.23 19.67
C ALA A 249 -11.11 -5.60 20.87
N TYR A 250 -9.92 -5.06 20.63
CA TYR A 250 -9.11 -4.42 21.67
C TYR A 250 -9.76 -3.18 22.27
N PHE A 251 -10.46 -2.37 21.46
CA PHE A 251 -11.21 -1.21 21.94
C PHE A 251 -12.50 -1.62 22.69
N ALA A 252 -13.22 -2.64 22.22
CA ALA A 252 -14.42 -3.14 22.89
C ALA A 252 -14.14 -3.73 24.27
N LEU A 253 -12.95 -4.32 24.48
CA LEU A 253 -12.53 -4.91 25.76
C LEU A 253 -11.99 -3.89 26.78
N ARG A 254 -11.76 -2.63 26.38
CA ARG A 254 -11.21 -1.59 27.27
C ARG A 254 -12.27 -0.72 27.95
N ASP A 255 -13.50 -0.73 27.42
CA ASP A 255 -14.66 0.00 27.96
C ASP A 255 -15.60 -0.91 28.79
N GLY A 256 -15.13 -2.11 29.19
CA GLY A 256 -15.84 -3.08 30.03
C GLY A 256 -15.22 -3.24 31.42
#